data_AF-A0A4D4KBI5-F1
#
_entry.id   AF-A0A4D4KBI5-F1
#
_cell.length_a   1.000
_cell.length_b   1.000
_cell.length_c   1.000
_cell.angle_alpha   90.00
_cell.angle_beta   90.00
_cell.angle_gamma   90.00
#
_symmetry.space_group_name_H-M   'P 1'
#
loop_
_entity.id
_entity.type
_entity.pdbx_description
1 polymer ?
#
loop_
_entity_poly.entity_id
_entity_poly.type
_entity_poly.pdbx_seq_one_letter_code
_entity_poly.pdbx_strand_id
1 'polypeptide(L)'
;MVRLWEWERLRDLPFQVDLWLPADSAFLYVGVRIRNPHHLPAPVYWWSNIAVPEDEHTRVLAPADDAWHFGYARTLSRVPVPEWDGADRTYPLRGAYPADYFYEVPDGARRWIASLDADGSGLVQTSTDLLRGRKLFVWGAGPGGRRWQQWLTEPGTGGYAEIQAGLARTQLEHIPLEAGEEFAWLEAYGPLTADPAAVHGADWAAARREAETRLEAALPRAAVDAAYAAWRPYADTEPAEHLATGSGWGALEAERGGFELPGTPFDPGTLGEDQEPWRRLLRTGALPDWEPGPSQADPGASLVAPAWRDLLEAAPSTAAAEYHLGVAQWHAGDRAQAERSWERSLRCAETPWALRCLAVADTASGHPARAADRLLRAVQLLLAAGAVPPREADPVLEADPVLEAAGAGQGPGVGGGAGQGTEAAGAPTAVSLAAPPAAATADPVALEAAEAALGREAIVALLAADRADDARAVLDALRPTIRSRGRFRLLRAQVLLAQGDAPAARAVFDEGFEVCDLREGDEALSDTWYAIVERLVAGAVEPLTEEARARARTEHPLPGRYEFRMRPT
;
A
#
# COMPACT_ATOMS: atom_id res chain seq x y z
N MET A 1 -25.57 -12.94 -0.35
CA MET A 1 -24.28 -12.77 -1.02
C MET A 1 -23.89 -11.31 -0.86
N VAL A 2 -22.63 -11.04 -0.53
CA VAL A 2 -22.05 -9.69 -0.45
C VAL A 2 -21.02 -9.58 -1.56
N ARG A 3 -21.07 -8.53 -2.37
CA ARG A 3 -20.11 -8.26 -3.44
C ARG A 3 -19.21 -7.11 -3.06
N LEU A 4 -17.91 -7.30 -3.27
CA LEU A 4 -16.88 -6.28 -3.20
C LEU A 4 -16.28 -6.12 -4.59
N TRP A 5 -16.03 -4.90 -5.03
CA TRP A 5 -15.33 -4.62 -6.28
C TRP A 5 -14.53 -3.32 -6.15
N GLU A 6 -13.43 -3.24 -6.87
CA GLU A 6 -12.59 -2.05 -6.95
C GLU A 6 -11.74 -2.10 -8.23
N TRP A 7 -11.18 -0.97 -8.61
CA TRP A 7 -10.18 -0.85 -9.66
C TRP A 7 -8.76 -0.87 -9.08
N GLU A 8 -8.02 -1.96 -9.34
CA GLU A 8 -6.63 -2.07 -8.93
C GLU A 8 -5.76 -1.22 -9.87
N ARG A 9 -5.19 -0.12 -9.34
CA ARG A 9 -4.53 0.93 -10.14
C ARG A 9 -3.11 0.59 -10.58
N LEU A 10 -2.43 -0.37 -9.95
CA LEU A 10 -1.06 -0.73 -10.33
C LEU A 10 -1.02 -1.50 -11.65
N ARG A 11 -2.00 -2.39 -11.86
CA ARG A 11 -2.18 -3.20 -13.07
C ARG A 11 -3.29 -2.70 -13.96
N ASP A 12 -4.03 -1.68 -13.51
CA ASP A 12 -5.14 -1.07 -14.23
C ASP A 12 -6.27 -2.08 -14.52
N LEU A 13 -6.65 -2.90 -13.54
CA LEU A 13 -7.62 -3.98 -13.71
C LEU A 13 -8.78 -3.90 -12.70
N PRO A 14 -10.05 -4.05 -13.14
CA PRO A 14 -11.17 -4.25 -12.25
C PRO A 14 -11.18 -5.69 -11.70
N PHE A 15 -11.47 -5.82 -10.41
CA PHE A 15 -11.73 -7.11 -9.78
C PHE A 15 -13.05 -7.10 -8.99
N GLN A 16 -13.56 -8.30 -8.76
CA GLN A 16 -14.80 -8.57 -8.05
C GLN A 16 -14.62 -9.77 -7.12
N VAL A 17 -15.18 -9.69 -5.92
CA VAL A 17 -15.22 -10.75 -4.90
C VAL A 17 -16.63 -10.88 -4.36
N ASP A 18 -17.24 -12.04 -4.56
CA ASP A 18 -18.58 -12.38 -4.09
C ASP A 18 -18.51 -13.38 -2.94
N LEU A 19 -19.00 -13.00 -1.77
CA LEU A 19 -18.97 -13.81 -0.56
C LEU A 19 -20.38 -14.28 -0.18
N TRP A 20 -20.54 -15.57 0.09
CA TRP A 20 -21.80 -16.10 0.64
C TRP A 20 -21.61 -17.40 1.42
N LEU A 21 -22.46 -17.59 2.42
CA LEU A 21 -22.54 -18.81 3.21
C LEU A 21 -23.89 -19.49 2.89
N PRO A 22 -23.91 -20.64 2.18
CA PRO A 22 -25.13 -21.42 1.98
C PRO A 22 -25.74 -21.86 3.31
N ALA A 23 -27.07 -21.88 3.42
CA ALA A 23 -27.77 -22.18 4.67
C ALA A 23 -27.50 -23.60 5.21
N ASP A 24 -27.15 -24.52 4.33
CA ASP A 24 -26.85 -25.93 4.60
C ASP A 24 -25.35 -26.27 4.55
N SER A 25 -24.48 -25.26 4.51
CA SER A 25 -23.03 -25.42 4.43
C SER A 25 -22.31 -24.77 5.61
N ALA A 26 -21.28 -25.43 6.12
CA ALA A 26 -20.33 -24.83 7.08
C ALA A 26 -19.20 -24.05 6.38
N PHE A 27 -19.19 -24.02 5.04
CA PHE A 27 -18.15 -23.40 4.24
C PHE A 27 -18.62 -22.06 3.67
N LEU A 28 -17.83 -21.02 3.91
CA LEU A 28 -17.93 -19.74 3.21
C LEU A 28 -17.41 -19.91 1.79
N TYR A 29 -18.25 -19.57 0.81
CA TYR A 29 -17.87 -19.51 -0.60
C TYR A 29 -17.47 -18.10 -0.98
N VAL A 30 -16.39 -18.00 -1.76
CA VAL A 30 -15.83 -16.74 -2.26
C VAL A 30 -15.56 -16.89 -3.76
N GLY A 31 -16.43 -16.29 -4.58
CA GLY A 31 -16.26 -16.24 -6.03
C GLY A 31 -15.43 -15.01 -6.40
N VAL A 32 -14.32 -15.20 -7.10
CA VAL A 32 -13.44 -14.10 -7.51
C VAL A 32 -13.43 -13.99 -9.02
N ARG A 33 -13.40 -12.75 -9.52
CA ARG A 33 -13.26 -12.45 -10.94
C ARG A 33 -12.33 -11.26 -11.16
N ILE A 34 -11.42 -11.39 -12.11
CA ILE A 34 -10.54 -10.32 -12.61
C ILE A 34 -10.74 -10.23 -14.12
N ARG A 35 -11.03 -9.03 -14.63
CA ARG A 35 -11.26 -8.79 -16.06
C ARG A 35 -10.19 -7.88 -16.62
N ASN A 36 -9.77 -8.14 -17.85
CA ASN A 36 -8.93 -7.22 -18.59
C ASN A 36 -9.76 -6.51 -19.66
N PRO A 37 -10.30 -5.30 -19.39
CA PRO A 37 -11.08 -4.57 -20.36
C PRO A 37 -10.22 -3.87 -21.44
N HIS A 38 -8.90 -3.95 -21.33
CA HIS A 38 -7.97 -3.31 -22.26
C HIS A 38 -7.71 -4.16 -23.50
N HIS A 39 -7.09 -3.53 -24.50
CA HIS A 39 -6.68 -4.16 -25.75
C HIS A 39 -5.26 -4.77 -25.70
N LEU A 40 -4.59 -4.68 -24.55
CA LEU A 40 -3.26 -5.26 -24.31
C LEU A 40 -3.31 -6.26 -23.15
N PRO A 41 -2.45 -7.29 -23.14
CA PRO A 41 -2.33 -8.21 -22.01
C PRO A 41 -1.86 -7.49 -20.74
N ALA A 42 -2.38 -7.92 -19.59
CA ALA A 42 -2.03 -7.36 -18.28
C ALA A 42 -1.45 -8.46 -17.35
N PRO A 43 -0.40 -8.17 -16.57
CA PRO A 43 0.15 -9.13 -15.62
C PRO A 43 -0.70 -9.19 -14.34
N VAL A 44 -1.23 -10.36 -14.03
CA VAL A 44 -2.07 -10.61 -12.85
C VAL A 44 -1.28 -11.30 -11.74
N TYR A 45 -1.43 -10.78 -10.52
CA TYR A 45 -0.94 -11.37 -9.28
C TYR A 45 -2.13 -11.47 -8.31
N TRP A 46 -2.43 -12.68 -7.84
CA TRP A 46 -3.46 -12.91 -6.82
C TRP A 46 -3.05 -14.00 -5.86
N TRP A 47 -3.15 -13.71 -4.56
CA TRP A 47 -3.04 -14.66 -3.46
C TRP A 47 -4.06 -14.32 -2.37
N SER A 48 -4.88 -15.30 -2.01
CA SER A 48 -5.76 -15.25 -0.85
C SER A 48 -4.94 -15.69 0.37
N ASN A 49 -4.65 -14.76 1.28
CA ASN A 49 -3.84 -14.98 2.48
C ASN A 49 -4.74 -15.20 3.72
N ILE A 50 -4.50 -16.27 4.47
CA ILE A 50 -5.25 -16.63 5.65
C ILE A 50 -4.30 -16.77 6.84
N ALA A 51 -4.37 -15.81 7.76
CA ALA A 51 -3.73 -15.94 9.07
C ALA A 51 -4.46 -17.01 9.90
N VAL A 52 -3.74 -18.04 10.30
CA VAL A 52 -4.22 -19.14 11.16
C VAL A 52 -3.43 -19.14 12.47
N PRO A 53 -4.06 -19.48 13.62
CA PRO A 53 -3.32 -19.63 14.87
C PRO A 53 -2.13 -20.56 14.70
N GLU A 54 -1.01 -20.25 15.35
CA GLU A 54 0.13 -21.17 15.46
C GLU A 54 0.34 -21.61 16.91
N ASP A 55 0.60 -22.91 17.08
CA ASP A 55 1.10 -23.48 18.33
C ASP A 55 2.08 -24.64 18.03
N GLU A 56 2.64 -25.27 19.07
CA GLU A 56 3.64 -26.35 18.94
C GLU A 56 3.08 -27.65 18.30
N HIS A 57 1.75 -27.78 18.25
CA HIS A 57 1.02 -28.94 17.77
C HIS A 57 0.22 -28.68 16.49
N THR A 58 0.14 -27.43 16.03
CA THR A 58 -0.54 -27.05 14.80
C THR A 58 0.25 -27.55 13.60
N ARG A 59 -0.39 -28.33 12.74
CA ARG A 59 0.21 -28.91 11.53
C ARG A 59 -0.50 -28.40 10.28
N VAL A 60 0.29 -27.92 9.33
CA VAL A 60 -0.17 -27.47 8.03
C VAL A 60 -0.06 -28.60 7.01
N LEU A 61 -1.19 -28.92 6.37
CA LEU A 61 -1.32 -30.02 5.43
C LEU A 61 -1.62 -29.48 4.03
N ALA A 62 -0.96 -30.03 3.02
CA ALA A 62 -1.20 -29.72 1.62
C ALA A 62 -0.95 -30.98 0.75
N PRO A 63 -1.56 -31.08 -0.44
CA PRO A 63 -1.45 -32.25 -1.31
C PRO A 63 -0.13 -32.23 -2.12
N ALA A 64 1.02 -32.22 -1.43
CA ALA A 64 2.34 -32.17 -2.06
C ALA A 64 3.38 -32.97 -1.29
N ASP A 65 4.37 -33.50 -2.01
CA ASP A 65 5.56 -34.19 -1.48
C ASP A 65 6.83 -33.33 -1.56
N ASP A 66 6.75 -32.17 -2.22
CA ASP A 66 7.81 -31.18 -2.33
C ASP A 66 7.22 -29.76 -2.21
N ALA A 67 8.07 -28.81 -1.84
CA ALA A 67 7.76 -27.39 -1.89
C ALA A 67 8.95 -26.59 -2.44
N TRP A 68 8.68 -25.42 -3.00
CA TRP A 68 9.70 -24.39 -3.19
C TRP A 68 9.85 -23.62 -1.88
N HIS A 69 11.02 -23.71 -1.29
CA HIS A 69 11.41 -22.97 -0.10
C HIS A 69 12.05 -21.63 -0.50
N PHE A 70 11.57 -20.54 0.10
CA PHE A 70 12.18 -19.21 0.02
C PHE A 70 12.34 -18.66 1.44
N GLY A 71 13.57 -18.62 1.93
CA GLY A 71 13.89 -18.11 3.26
C GLY A 71 14.93 -17.00 3.21
N TYR A 72 15.63 -16.79 4.32
CA TYR A 72 16.64 -15.72 4.45
C TYR A 72 17.71 -15.68 3.34
N ALA A 73 18.09 -16.84 2.78
CA ALA A 73 19.04 -16.89 1.66
C ALA A 73 18.53 -16.21 0.36
N ARG A 74 17.26 -15.77 0.33
CA ARG A 74 16.59 -15.10 -0.81
C ARG A 74 16.79 -15.84 -2.13
N THR A 75 16.85 -17.16 -2.03
CA THR A 75 17.04 -18.09 -3.15
C THR A 75 15.96 -19.14 -3.09
N LEU A 76 15.33 -19.40 -4.23
CA LEU A 76 14.28 -20.40 -4.34
C LEU A 76 14.91 -21.79 -4.51
N SER A 77 14.60 -22.71 -3.61
CA SER A 77 15.12 -24.09 -3.62
C SER A 77 13.98 -25.08 -3.49
N ARG A 78 13.97 -26.13 -4.30
CA ARG A 78 13.02 -27.23 -4.12
C ARG A 78 13.46 -28.11 -2.96
N VAL A 79 12.55 -28.39 -2.02
CA VAL A 79 12.79 -29.16 -0.80
C VAL A 79 11.71 -30.23 -0.62
N PRO A 80 12.03 -31.38 -0.01
CA PRO A 80 11.03 -32.40 0.31
C PRO A 80 10.08 -31.95 1.43
N VAL A 81 8.87 -32.51 1.44
CA VAL A 81 7.85 -32.34 2.49
C VAL A 81 7.51 -33.73 3.04
N PRO A 82 7.40 -33.89 4.37
CA PRO A 82 7.33 -32.85 5.39
C PRO A 82 8.69 -32.47 6.01
N GLU A 83 9.69 -33.33 5.91
CA GLU A 83 10.98 -33.14 6.58
C GLU A 83 12.02 -32.49 5.68
N TRP A 84 12.61 -31.39 6.16
CA TRP A 84 13.75 -30.74 5.52
C TRP A 84 14.64 -30.06 6.55
N ASP A 85 15.97 -30.19 6.38
CA ASP A 85 16.96 -29.64 7.31
C ASP A 85 16.72 -30.07 8.77
N GLY A 86 16.53 -31.39 8.94
CA GLY A 86 16.42 -32.04 10.25
C GLY A 86 15.12 -31.82 11.02
N ALA A 87 14.11 -31.17 10.43
CA ALA A 87 12.84 -30.90 11.08
C ALA A 87 11.64 -31.08 10.13
N ASP A 88 10.50 -31.46 10.70
CA ASP A 88 9.21 -31.41 10.00
C ASP A 88 8.77 -29.94 9.86
N ARG A 89 8.77 -29.44 8.62
CA ARG A 89 8.43 -28.05 8.27
C ARG A 89 6.94 -27.79 8.10
N THR A 90 6.11 -28.81 8.30
CA THR A 90 4.64 -28.66 8.35
C THR A 90 4.16 -28.12 9.69
N TYR A 91 5.01 -28.07 10.71
CA TYR A 91 4.71 -27.42 11.99
C TYR A 91 5.35 -26.03 12.01
N PRO A 92 4.57 -24.93 12.04
CA PRO A 92 5.10 -23.57 11.88
C PRO A 92 6.24 -23.21 12.84
N LEU A 93 6.15 -23.63 14.10
CA LEU A 93 7.13 -23.33 15.15
C LEU A 93 8.42 -24.17 15.09
N ARG A 94 8.55 -25.13 14.17
CA ARG A 94 9.76 -25.96 14.01
C ARG A 94 10.83 -25.32 13.10
N GLY A 95 10.64 -24.06 12.70
CA GLY A 95 11.65 -23.22 12.06
C GLY A 95 12.10 -22.09 12.97
N ALA A 96 13.39 -21.75 12.95
CA ALA A 96 13.92 -20.62 13.73
C ALA A 96 13.66 -19.26 13.06
N TYR A 97 13.65 -19.23 11.72
CA TYR A 97 13.55 -18.01 10.92
C TYR A 97 12.34 -18.05 10.00
N PRO A 98 11.89 -16.90 9.49
CA PRO A 98 10.81 -16.89 8.53
C PRO A 98 11.17 -17.61 7.25
N ALA A 99 10.16 -18.24 6.67
CA ALA A 99 10.28 -18.95 5.42
C ALA A 99 8.93 -19.07 4.73
N ASP A 100 8.96 -19.04 3.41
CA ASP A 100 7.87 -19.44 2.54
C ASP A 100 8.07 -20.88 2.07
N TYR A 101 7.01 -21.67 2.09
CA TYR A 101 6.93 -22.98 1.47
C TYR A 101 5.79 -22.97 0.45
N PHE A 102 6.13 -22.89 -0.83
CA PHE A 102 5.17 -23.00 -1.94
C PHE A 102 5.06 -24.47 -2.35
N TYR A 103 4.02 -25.15 -1.90
CA TYR A 103 3.79 -26.57 -2.16
C TYR A 103 3.61 -26.85 -3.67
N GLU A 104 4.40 -27.78 -4.21
CA GLU A 104 4.27 -28.21 -5.61
C GLU A 104 3.12 -29.23 -5.72
N VAL A 105 1.89 -28.70 -5.77
CA VAL A 105 0.68 -29.52 -5.90
C VAL A 105 0.63 -30.15 -7.30
N PRO A 106 0.53 -31.50 -7.42
CA PRO A 106 0.47 -32.17 -8.72
C PRO A 106 -0.71 -31.74 -9.59
N ASP A 107 -0.54 -31.76 -10.91
CA ASP A 107 -1.64 -31.50 -11.84
C ASP A 107 -2.78 -32.51 -11.66
N GLY A 108 -4.02 -32.03 -11.70
CA GLY A 108 -5.23 -32.84 -11.47
C GLY A 108 -5.57 -33.12 -10.00
N ALA A 109 -4.61 -32.99 -9.07
CA ALA A 109 -4.88 -33.11 -7.63
C ALA A 109 -5.82 -32.01 -7.14
N ARG A 110 -6.70 -32.33 -6.18
CA ARG A 110 -7.61 -31.34 -5.59
C ARG A 110 -6.79 -30.22 -4.93
N ARG A 111 -7.16 -28.96 -5.16
CA ARG A 111 -6.46 -27.79 -4.61
C ARG A 111 -6.94 -27.52 -3.19
N TRP A 112 -6.09 -27.73 -2.19
CA TRP A 112 -6.41 -27.44 -0.78
C TRP A 112 -5.17 -27.19 0.08
N ILE A 113 -5.35 -26.48 1.20
CA ILE A 113 -4.39 -26.35 2.29
C ILE A 113 -5.16 -26.26 3.61
N ALA A 114 -4.71 -26.95 4.65
CA ALA A 114 -5.36 -26.98 5.95
C ALA A 114 -4.37 -26.66 7.07
N SER A 115 -4.85 -26.04 8.14
CA SER A 115 -4.14 -25.88 9.40
C SER A 115 -4.97 -26.56 10.49
N LEU A 116 -4.44 -27.64 11.07
CA LEU A 116 -5.12 -28.46 12.07
C LEU A 116 -4.36 -28.43 13.40
N ASP A 117 -5.10 -28.27 14.50
CA ASP A 117 -4.61 -28.36 15.87
C ASP A 117 -4.32 -29.81 16.30
N ALA A 118 -3.88 -29.98 17.54
CA ALA A 118 -3.53 -31.28 18.14
C ALA A 118 -4.67 -32.32 18.11
N ASP A 119 -5.94 -31.86 18.08
CA ASP A 119 -7.13 -32.70 18.06
C ASP A 119 -7.56 -33.03 16.61
N GLY A 120 -6.77 -32.61 15.62
CA GLY A 120 -7.05 -32.82 14.20
C GLY A 120 -8.16 -31.91 13.67
N SER A 121 -8.44 -30.80 14.35
CA SER A 121 -9.49 -29.85 13.99
C SER A 121 -8.91 -28.50 13.58
N GLY A 122 -9.55 -27.81 12.65
CA GLY A 122 -9.09 -26.48 12.25
C GLY A 122 -9.71 -25.98 10.96
N LEU A 123 -8.95 -25.18 10.21
CA LEU A 123 -9.41 -24.53 8.99
C LEU A 123 -8.85 -25.23 7.76
N VAL A 124 -9.67 -25.39 6.73
CA VAL A 124 -9.24 -25.75 5.39
C VAL A 124 -9.69 -24.71 4.37
N GLN A 125 -8.78 -24.38 3.45
CA GLN A 125 -9.08 -23.64 2.22
C GLN A 125 -9.01 -24.64 1.05
N THR A 126 -10.02 -24.63 0.18
CA THR A 126 -10.03 -25.36 -1.09
C THR A 126 -10.58 -24.47 -2.20
N SER A 127 -10.32 -24.81 -3.46
CA SER A 127 -10.77 -24.00 -4.60
C SER A 127 -11.00 -24.84 -5.84
N THR A 128 -11.62 -24.24 -6.86
CA THR A 128 -11.54 -24.71 -8.24
C THR A 128 -10.08 -24.67 -8.75
N ASP A 129 -9.81 -25.40 -9.82
CA ASP A 129 -8.43 -25.75 -10.24
C ASP A 129 -7.56 -24.58 -10.70
N LEU A 130 -8.16 -23.46 -11.12
CA LEU A 130 -7.44 -22.28 -11.62
C LEU A 130 -6.49 -21.69 -10.57
N LEU A 131 -6.90 -21.70 -9.29
CA LEU A 131 -6.09 -21.20 -8.19
C LEU A 131 -5.10 -22.27 -7.76
N ARG A 132 -3.99 -22.37 -8.50
CA ARG A 132 -3.01 -23.46 -8.41
C ARG A 132 -2.18 -23.47 -7.12
N GLY A 133 -1.63 -22.33 -6.73
CA GLY A 133 -0.61 -22.22 -5.68
C GLY A 133 -1.14 -22.56 -4.30
N ARG A 134 -0.33 -23.22 -3.47
CA ARG A 134 -0.56 -23.41 -2.04
C ARG A 134 0.69 -23.04 -1.28
N LYS A 135 0.58 -22.17 -0.29
CA LYS A 135 1.72 -21.59 0.40
C LYS A 135 1.53 -21.63 1.90
N LEU A 136 2.58 -22.00 2.62
CA LEU A 136 2.75 -21.71 4.04
C LEU A 136 3.80 -20.61 4.19
N PHE A 137 3.49 -19.54 4.92
CA PHE A 137 4.48 -18.62 5.46
C PHE A 137 4.53 -18.74 6.99
N VAL A 138 5.74 -18.75 7.53
CA VAL A 138 6.01 -18.79 8.97
C VAL A 138 6.89 -17.62 9.34
N TRP A 139 6.70 -17.06 10.53
CA TRP A 139 7.59 -16.04 11.10
C TRP A 139 8.85 -16.65 11.75
N GLY A 140 8.81 -17.95 12.05
CA GLY A 140 9.83 -18.65 12.83
C GLY A 140 9.73 -18.39 14.33
N ALA A 141 10.27 -19.33 15.10
CA ALA A 141 10.26 -19.31 16.57
C ALA A 141 11.44 -18.54 17.19
N GLY A 142 12.34 -17.98 16.36
CA GLY A 142 13.45 -17.17 16.83
C GLY A 142 13.02 -15.80 17.39
N PRO A 143 13.89 -15.11 18.15
CA PRO A 143 13.55 -13.87 18.84
C PRO A 143 12.93 -12.80 17.93
N GLY A 144 13.49 -12.60 16.73
CA GLY A 144 12.99 -11.61 15.77
C GLY A 144 11.60 -11.92 15.25
N GLY A 145 11.35 -13.16 14.80
CA GLY A 145 10.02 -13.60 14.35
C GLY A 145 8.97 -13.45 15.44
N ARG A 146 9.31 -13.85 16.67
CA ARG A 146 8.42 -13.68 17.85
C ARG A 146 8.17 -12.22 18.18
N ARG A 147 9.17 -11.33 18.02
CA ARG A 147 9.01 -9.90 18.24
C ARG A 147 8.10 -9.25 17.19
N TRP A 148 8.25 -9.63 15.92
CA TRP A 148 7.35 -9.20 14.83
C TRP A 148 5.91 -9.56 15.13
N GLN A 149 5.64 -10.81 15.53
CA GLN A 149 4.29 -11.23 15.86
C GLN A 149 3.71 -10.49 17.06
N GLN A 150 4.46 -10.33 18.15
CA GLN A 150 4.03 -9.53 19.30
C GLN A 150 3.72 -8.06 18.95
N TRP A 151 4.37 -7.53 17.91
CA TRP A 151 4.14 -6.16 17.45
C TRP A 151 2.91 -6.06 16.55
N LEU A 152 2.64 -7.08 15.73
CA LEU A 152 1.53 -7.11 14.79
C LEU A 152 0.22 -7.64 15.38
N THR A 153 0.24 -8.21 16.59
CA THR A 153 -0.93 -8.82 17.22
C THR A 153 -1.20 -8.27 18.62
N GLU A 154 -2.44 -8.40 19.09
CA GLU A 154 -2.77 -8.11 20.49
C GLU A 154 -1.98 -8.99 21.47
N PRO A 155 -1.71 -8.51 22.71
CA PRO A 155 -1.05 -9.32 23.72
C PRO A 155 -1.83 -10.62 24.03
N GLY A 156 -1.14 -11.77 23.97
CA GLY A 156 -1.70 -13.08 24.36
C GLY A 156 -2.22 -13.95 23.22
N THR A 157 -2.11 -13.53 21.96
CA THR A 157 -2.54 -14.28 20.77
C THR A 157 -1.77 -15.56 20.47
N GLY A 158 -0.58 -15.76 21.07
CA GLY A 158 0.27 -16.93 20.81
C GLY A 158 1.05 -16.87 19.48
N GLY A 159 0.53 -16.16 18.50
CA GLY A 159 1.11 -15.97 17.17
C GLY A 159 0.19 -16.45 16.06
N TYR A 160 0.65 -16.34 14.81
CA TYR A 160 -0.03 -16.89 13.65
C TYR A 160 0.97 -17.36 12.60
N ALA A 161 0.56 -18.36 11.83
CA ALA A 161 1.15 -18.70 10.55
C ALA A 161 0.19 -18.26 9.43
N GLU A 162 0.66 -18.25 8.19
CA GLU A 162 -0.16 -17.90 7.04
C GLU A 162 -0.27 -19.08 6.10
N ILE A 163 -1.48 -19.56 5.85
CA ILE A 163 -1.77 -20.47 4.74
C ILE A 163 -2.40 -19.66 3.60
N GLN A 164 -2.02 -19.94 2.37
CA GLN A 164 -2.42 -19.11 1.23
C GLN A 164 -2.72 -19.94 -0.02
N ALA A 165 -3.56 -19.38 -0.89
CA ALA A 165 -3.87 -19.94 -2.19
C ALA A 165 -3.74 -18.88 -3.29
N GLY A 166 -3.08 -19.21 -4.40
CA GLY A 166 -2.73 -18.22 -5.43
C GLY A 166 -2.87 -18.72 -6.85
N LEU A 167 -2.87 -17.80 -7.82
CA LEU A 167 -2.94 -18.15 -9.24
C LEU A 167 -1.63 -18.80 -9.72
N ALA A 168 -0.49 -18.23 -9.34
CA ALA A 168 0.84 -18.71 -9.73
C ALA A 168 1.38 -19.80 -8.79
N ARG A 169 2.51 -20.42 -9.16
CA ARG A 169 3.19 -21.41 -8.29
C ARG A 169 3.78 -20.75 -7.06
N THR A 170 4.42 -19.60 -7.26
CA THR A 170 5.05 -18.81 -6.21
C THR A 170 4.56 -17.36 -6.23
N GLN A 171 4.91 -16.60 -5.20
CA GLN A 171 4.67 -15.15 -5.15
C GLN A 171 5.72 -14.32 -5.91
N LEU A 172 6.67 -14.96 -6.59
CA LEU A 172 7.72 -14.30 -7.36
C LEU A 172 7.35 -14.14 -8.85
N GLU A 173 6.12 -14.51 -9.22
CA GLU A 173 5.62 -14.61 -10.58
C GLU A 173 4.32 -13.81 -10.74
N HIS A 174 3.99 -13.49 -11.99
CA HIS A 174 2.65 -13.04 -12.42
C HIS A 174 2.21 -13.84 -13.63
N ILE A 175 0.90 -13.94 -13.86
CA ILE A 175 0.32 -14.66 -15.00
C ILE A 175 -0.25 -13.63 -15.99
N PRO A 176 0.01 -13.74 -17.30
CA PRO A 176 -0.63 -12.87 -18.29
C PRO A 176 -2.14 -13.13 -18.34
N LEU A 177 -2.93 -12.06 -18.31
CA LEU A 177 -4.34 -12.04 -18.66
C LEU A 177 -4.49 -11.32 -19.99
N GLU A 178 -4.90 -12.04 -21.04
CA GLU A 178 -4.98 -11.49 -22.39
C GLU A 178 -6.05 -10.40 -22.49
N ALA A 179 -5.95 -9.60 -23.56
CA ALA A 179 -6.89 -8.52 -23.84
C ALA A 179 -8.34 -9.02 -23.96
N GLY A 180 -9.27 -8.39 -23.23
CA GLY A 180 -10.68 -8.77 -23.22
C GLY A 180 -11.00 -10.07 -22.48
N GLU A 181 -10.01 -10.78 -21.94
CA GLU A 181 -10.21 -12.02 -21.19
C GLU A 181 -10.49 -11.78 -19.70
N GLU A 182 -10.87 -12.85 -19.01
CA GLU A 182 -11.07 -12.84 -17.57
C GLU A 182 -10.56 -14.12 -16.88
N PHE A 183 -10.06 -13.96 -15.67
CA PHE A 183 -9.89 -15.05 -14.72
C PHE A 183 -11.07 -15.06 -13.75
N ALA A 184 -11.61 -16.24 -13.48
CA ALA A 184 -12.58 -16.43 -12.42
C ALA A 184 -12.48 -17.82 -11.81
N TRP A 185 -12.68 -17.90 -10.50
CA TRP A 185 -12.58 -19.13 -9.73
C TRP A 185 -13.48 -19.05 -8.49
N LEU A 186 -13.68 -20.18 -7.84
CA LEU A 186 -14.34 -20.27 -6.54
C LEU A 186 -13.36 -20.77 -5.49
N GLU A 187 -13.38 -20.13 -4.32
CA GLU A 187 -12.73 -20.59 -3.10
C GLU A 187 -13.77 -20.96 -2.05
N ALA A 188 -13.42 -21.91 -1.19
CA ALA A 188 -14.22 -22.34 -0.06
C ALA A 188 -13.37 -22.43 1.20
N TYR A 189 -13.89 -21.86 2.29
CA TYR A 189 -13.23 -21.77 3.59
C TYR A 189 -14.15 -22.35 4.64
N GLY A 190 -13.67 -23.34 5.41
CA GLY A 190 -14.52 -23.95 6.42
C GLY A 190 -13.77 -24.87 7.38
N PRO A 191 -14.48 -25.42 8.37
CA PRO A 191 -13.89 -26.32 9.34
C PRO A 191 -13.51 -27.65 8.70
N LEU A 192 -12.41 -28.25 9.17
CA LEU A 192 -12.04 -29.63 8.87
C LEU A 192 -11.73 -30.35 10.18
N THR A 193 -12.26 -31.56 10.33
CA THR A 193 -11.94 -32.47 11.44
C THR A 193 -11.47 -33.79 10.87
N ALA A 194 -10.31 -34.23 11.32
CA ALA A 194 -9.63 -35.45 10.91
C ALA A 194 -9.17 -36.27 12.11
N ASP A 195 -8.79 -37.53 11.89
CA ASP A 195 -8.19 -38.35 12.96
C ASP A 195 -6.82 -37.78 13.37
N PRO A 196 -6.65 -37.27 14.61
CA PRO A 196 -5.40 -36.70 15.09
C PRO A 196 -4.22 -37.67 14.99
N ALA A 197 -4.45 -38.97 15.19
CA ALA A 197 -3.38 -39.96 15.11
C ALA A 197 -2.85 -40.11 13.66
N ALA A 198 -3.74 -39.98 12.67
CA ALA A 198 -3.36 -40.02 11.27
C ALA A 198 -2.69 -38.72 10.83
N VAL A 199 -3.27 -37.56 11.14
CA VAL A 199 -2.74 -36.26 10.66
C VAL A 199 -1.46 -35.82 11.37
N HIS A 200 -1.21 -36.25 12.61
CA HIS A 200 0.07 -36.02 13.31
C HIS A 200 1.05 -37.19 13.20
N GLY A 201 0.65 -38.28 12.55
CA GLY A 201 1.50 -39.45 12.33
C GLY A 201 2.73 -39.14 11.46
N ALA A 202 3.73 -40.02 11.56
CA ALA A 202 4.97 -39.90 10.78
C ALA A 202 4.79 -40.25 9.28
N ASP A 203 3.75 -41.01 8.92
CA ASP A 203 3.42 -41.30 7.52
C ASP A 203 2.71 -40.11 6.88
N TRP A 204 3.48 -39.28 6.16
CA TRP A 204 2.97 -38.11 5.44
C TRP A 204 1.89 -38.45 4.42
N ALA A 205 2.01 -39.58 3.72
CA ALA A 205 1.02 -40.00 2.75
C ALA A 205 -0.30 -40.40 3.44
N ALA A 206 -0.24 -41.01 4.63
CA ALA A 206 -1.43 -41.27 5.43
C ALA A 206 -2.08 -39.98 5.95
N ALA A 207 -1.29 -39.02 6.43
CA ALA A 207 -1.81 -37.72 6.88
C ALA A 207 -2.55 -36.97 5.76
N ARG A 208 -1.97 -36.92 4.55
CA ARG A 208 -2.61 -36.32 3.37
C ARG A 208 -3.90 -37.05 2.97
N ARG A 209 -3.87 -38.38 2.89
CA ARG A 209 -5.07 -39.18 2.54
C ARG A 209 -6.22 -38.99 3.53
N GLU A 210 -5.91 -38.89 4.82
CA GLU A 210 -6.94 -38.62 5.84
C GLU A 210 -7.57 -37.24 5.61
N ALA A 211 -6.75 -36.18 5.47
CA ALA A 211 -7.26 -34.84 5.21
C ALA A 211 -8.08 -34.77 3.92
N GLU A 212 -7.63 -35.40 2.83
CA GLU A 212 -8.36 -35.49 1.56
C GLU A 212 -9.70 -36.23 1.71
N THR A 213 -9.72 -37.36 2.42
CA THR A 213 -10.93 -38.15 2.65
C THR A 213 -11.96 -37.35 3.45
N ARG A 214 -11.50 -36.65 4.50
CA ARG A 214 -12.36 -35.81 5.34
C ARG A 214 -12.87 -34.59 4.60
N LEU A 215 -12.03 -33.96 3.79
CA LEU A 215 -12.42 -32.83 2.96
C LEU A 215 -13.43 -33.26 1.89
N GLU A 216 -13.24 -34.41 1.25
CA GLU A 216 -14.21 -34.92 0.27
C GLU A 216 -15.56 -35.26 0.91
N ALA A 217 -15.57 -35.77 2.14
CA ALA A 217 -16.79 -36.03 2.88
C ALA A 217 -17.50 -34.75 3.35
N ALA A 218 -16.75 -33.75 3.82
CA ALA A 218 -17.30 -32.49 4.34
C ALA A 218 -17.74 -31.54 3.22
N LEU A 219 -16.99 -31.50 2.11
CA LEU A 219 -17.24 -30.67 0.95
C LEU A 219 -16.72 -31.39 -0.30
N PRO A 220 -17.55 -32.17 -1.02
CA PRO A 220 -17.11 -32.87 -2.23
C PRO A 220 -16.53 -31.92 -3.28
N ARG A 221 -15.48 -32.32 -4.01
CA ARG A 221 -14.90 -31.47 -5.09
C ARG A 221 -15.96 -31.05 -6.10
N ALA A 222 -16.81 -31.99 -6.50
CA ALA A 222 -17.91 -31.74 -7.42
C ALA A 222 -18.92 -30.69 -6.91
N ALA A 223 -19.07 -30.54 -5.59
CA ALA A 223 -19.94 -29.51 -5.00
C ALA A 223 -19.33 -28.10 -5.15
N VAL A 224 -18.01 -27.97 -5.05
CA VAL A 224 -17.30 -26.71 -5.32
C VAL A 224 -17.44 -26.32 -6.79
N ASP A 225 -17.24 -27.28 -7.71
CA ASP A 225 -17.42 -27.04 -9.16
C ASP A 225 -18.86 -26.67 -9.50
N ALA A 226 -19.85 -27.34 -8.88
CA ALA A 226 -21.26 -27.02 -9.05
C ALA A 226 -21.62 -25.63 -8.48
N ALA A 227 -21.07 -25.26 -7.32
CA ALA A 227 -21.25 -23.94 -6.73
C ALA A 227 -20.65 -22.84 -7.62
N TYR A 228 -19.48 -23.09 -8.22
CA TYR A 228 -18.86 -22.16 -9.17
C TYR A 228 -19.73 -21.97 -10.41
N ALA A 229 -20.21 -23.07 -11.01
CA ALA A 229 -21.10 -23.03 -12.17
C ALA A 229 -22.43 -22.33 -11.86
N ALA A 230 -22.97 -22.53 -10.65
CA ALA A 230 -24.20 -21.87 -10.19
C ALA A 230 -23.99 -20.36 -9.93
N TRP A 231 -22.82 -19.97 -9.42
CA TRP A 231 -22.48 -18.57 -9.15
C TRP A 231 -22.19 -17.78 -10.43
N ARG A 232 -21.53 -18.38 -11.43
CA ARG A 232 -21.03 -17.64 -12.60
C ARG A 232 -22.07 -16.76 -13.30
N PRO A 233 -23.32 -17.17 -13.55
CA PRO A 233 -24.33 -16.29 -14.14
C PRO A 233 -24.70 -15.08 -13.26
N TYR A 234 -24.55 -15.18 -11.94
CA TYR A 234 -24.80 -14.07 -11.01
C TYR A 234 -23.64 -13.09 -10.92
N ALA A 235 -22.44 -13.45 -11.39
CA ALA A 235 -21.28 -12.56 -11.38
C ALA A 235 -21.56 -11.25 -12.13
N ASP A 236 -22.41 -11.29 -13.16
CA ASP A 236 -22.84 -10.12 -13.96
C ASP A 236 -24.11 -9.43 -13.46
N THR A 237 -24.76 -9.96 -12.41
CA THR A 237 -25.99 -9.35 -11.87
C THR A 237 -25.63 -8.10 -11.08
N GLU A 238 -26.28 -6.97 -11.35
CA GLU A 238 -26.04 -5.74 -10.60
C GLU A 238 -26.40 -5.88 -9.10
N PRO A 239 -25.57 -5.36 -8.18
CA PRO A 239 -25.91 -5.28 -6.76
C PRO A 239 -27.21 -4.50 -6.53
N ALA A 240 -28.12 -5.05 -5.73
CA ALA A 240 -29.41 -4.42 -5.45
C ALA A 240 -29.37 -3.41 -4.28
N GLU A 241 -28.55 -3.68 -3.27
CA GLU A 241 -28.40 -2.85 -2.07
C GLU A 241 -26.94 -2.40 -1.94
N HIS A 242 -26.75 -1.09 -1.69
CA HIS A 242 -25.42 -0.51 -1.49
C HIS A 242 -25.13 -0.42 0.02
N LEU A 243 -24.11 -1.16 0.47
CA LEU A 243 -23.70 -1.19 1.88
C LEU A 243 -22.62 -0.13 2.20
N ALA A 244 -21.69 0.09 1.27
CA ALA A 244 -20.59 1.03 1.40
C ALA A 244 -20.10 1.46 0.01
N THR A 245 -19.39 2.58 -0.05
CA THR A 245 -18.76 3.10 -1.28
C THR A 245 -17.24 3.05 -1.14
N GLY A 246 -16.57 2.49 -2.15
CA GLY A 246 -15.10 2.45 -2.26
C GLY A 246 -14.53 3.78 -2.78
N SER A 247 -13.36 3.72 -3.43
CA SER A 247 -12.77 4.91 -4.03
C SER A 247 -13.43 5.28 -5.37
N GLY A 248 -13.37 6.56 -5.75
CA GLY A 248 -13.89 7.03 -7.04
C GLY A 248 -13.01 6.66 -8.25
N TRP A 249 -11.87 6.00 -8.05
CA TRP A 249 -10.91 5.73 -9.12
C TRP A 249 -11.45 4.81 -10.21
N GLY A 250 -12.21 3.78 -9.84
CA GLY A 250 -12.83 2.89 -10.82
C GLY A 250 -13.84 3.61 -11.72
N ALA A 251 -14.58 4.59 -11.19
CA ALA A 251 -15.50 5.41 -11.99
C ALA A 251 -14.74 6.32 -12.97
N LEU A 252 -13.59 6.87 -12.56
CA LEU A 252 -12.74 7.67 -13.44
C LEU A 252 -12.14 6.82 -14.58
N GLU A 253 -11.67 5.61 -14.28
CA GLU A 253 -11.12 4.71 -15.28
C GLU A 253 -12.19 4.17 -16.23
N ALA A 254 -13.40 3.88 -15.71
CA ALA A 254 -14.55 3.55 -16.54
C ALA A 254 -14.96 4.71 -17.47
N GLU A 255 -14.98 5.96 -16.98
CA GLU A 255 -15.26 7.15 -17.81
C GLU A 255 -14.18 7.34 -18.88
N ARG A 256 -12.90 7.17 -18.55
CA ARG A 256 -11.78 7.29 -19.52
C ARG A 256 -11.83 6.21 -20.60
N GLY A 257 -12.02 4.96 -20.19
CA GLY A 257 -11.96 3.81 -21.09
C GLY A 257 -13.26 3.50 -21.83
N GLY A 258 -14.39 4.07 -21.39
CA GLY A 258 -15.71 3.73 -21.91
C GLY A 258 -16.07 2.26 -21.65
N PHE A 259 -15.64 1.71 -20.51
CA PHE A 259 -15.75 0.28 -20.23
C PHE A 259 -17.16 -0.10 -19.75
N GLU A 260 -17.73 -1.16 -20.34
CA GLU A 260 -18.94 -1.82 -19.85
C GLU A 260 -18.54 -3.02 -18.98
N LEU A 261 -18.85 -2.94 -17.68
CA LEU A 261 -18.45 -3.97 -16.70
C LEU A 261 -19.68 -4.47 -15.91
N PRO A 262 -20.51 -5.34 -16.50
CA PRO A 262 -21.69 -5.88 -15.82
C PRO A 262 -21.36 -6.48 -14.45
N GLY A 263 -22.18 -6.16 -13.46
CA GLY A 263 -22.05 -6.64 -12.09
C GLY A 263 -20.99 -5.92 -11.23
N THR A 264 -20.23 -4.98 -11.80
CA THR A 264 -19.33 -4.09 -11.03
C THR A 264 -19.60 -2.64 -11.43
N PRO A 265 -20.70 -2.06 -10.95
CA PRO A 265 -21.08 -0.71 -11.35
C PRO A 265 -20.09 0.27 -10.72
N PHE A 266 -19.31 0.93 -11.56
CA PHE A 266 -18.51 2.09 -11.17
C PHE A 266 -19.35 3.35 -11.37
N ASP A 267 -20.20 3.63 -10.39
CA ASP A 267 -21.15 4.76 -10.44
C ASP A 267 -20.39 6.10 -10.51
N PRO A 268 -20.65 6.98 -11.51
CA PRO A 268 -20.08 8.32 -11.58
C PRO A 268 -20.31 9.19 -10.34
N GLY A 269 -21.32 8.88 -9.52
CA GLY A 269 -21.56 9.53 -8.23
C GLY A 269 -20.48 9.25 -7.17
N THR A 270 -19.58 8.29 -7.41
CA THR A 270 -18.44 7.97 -6.52
C THR A 270 -17.21 8.86 -6.75
N LEU A 271 -17.20 9.66 -7.84
CA LEU A 271 -16.12 10.61 -8.12
C LEU A 271 -16.06 11.70 -7.05
N GLY A 272 -14.90 11.84 -6.41
CA GLY A 272 -14.64 12.82 -5.36
C GLY A 272 -13.55 13.83 -5.72
N GLU A 273 -13.12 14.59 -4.71
CA GLU A 273 -12.12 15.66 -4.83
C GLU A 273 -10.80 15.17 -5.45
N ASP A 274 -10.36 13.96 -5.10
CA ASP A 274 -9.14 13.34 -5.63
C ASP A 274 -9.21 13.05 -7.13
N GLN A 275 -10.39 12.73 -7.68
CA GLN A 275 -10.56 12.38 -9.09
C GLN A 275 -10.85 13.60 -9.97
N GLU A 276 -11.41 14.67 -9.42
CA GLU A 276 -11.89 15.82 -10.21
C GLU A 276 -10.78 16.50 -11.04
N PRO A 277 -9.53 16.70 -10.56
CA PRO A 277 -8.45 17.23 -11.40
C PRO A 277 -8.20 16.39 -12.65
N TRP A 278 -8.19 15.07 -12.49
CA TRP A 278 -7.98 14.11 -13.57
C TRP A 278 -9.17 14.03 -14.51
N ARG A 279 -10.39 14.14 -13.98
CA ARG A 279 -11.62 14.24 -14.78
C ARG A 279 -11.62 15.50 -15.64
N ARG A 280 -11.15 16.63 -15.11
CA ARG A 280 -10.98 17.87 -15.88
C ARG A 280 -9.94 17.70 -16.97
N LEU A 281 -8.79 17.07 -16.68
CA LEU A 281 -7.79 16.73 -17.69
C LEU A 281 -8.42 15.89 -18.82
N LEU A 282 -9.16 14.84 -18.47
CA LEU A 282 -9.85 13.97 -19.43
C LEU A 282 -10.82 14.75 -20.34
N ARG A 283 -11.62 15.66 -19.76
CA ARG A 283 -12.68 16.37 -20.49
C ARG A 283 -12.22 17.61 -21.25
N THR A 284 -11.17 18.27 -20.77
CA THR A 284 -10.74 19.59 -21.28
C THR A 284 -9.33 19.59 -21.87
N GLY A 285 -8.55 18.54 -21.66
CA GLY A 285 -7.14 18.48 -22.04
C GLY A 285 -6.21 19.29 -21.12
N ALA A 286 -6.72 19.82 -20.00
CA ALA A 286 -5.93 20.60 -19.06
C ALA A 286 -6.13 20.13 -17.62
N LEU A 287 -5.01 19.80 -16.96
CA LEU A 287 -4.98 19.59 -15.51
C LEU A 287 -5.06 20.94 -14.80
N PRO A 288 -5.87 21.10 -13.73
CA PRO A 288 -5.76 22.29 -12.87
C PRO A 288 -4.32 22.49 -12.40
N ASP A 289 -3.82 23.72 -12.47
CA ASP A 289 -2.53 24.05 -11.84
C ASP A 289 -2.72 24.20 -10.33
N TRP A 290 -1.61 24.16 -9.59
CA TRP A 290 -1.62 24.48 -8.16
C TRP A 290 -1.80 25.99 -7.96
N GLU A 291 -2.75 26.38 -7.10
CA GLU A 291 -3.01 27.79 -6.81
C GLU A 291 -1.73 28.48 -6.27
N PRO A 292 -1.44 29.73 -6.68
CA PRO A 292 -0.30 30.47 -6.14
C PRO A 292 -0.47 30.73 -4.64
N GLY A 293 0.35 30.12 -3.79
CA GLY A 293 0.21 30.21 -2.33
C GLY A 293 1.25 29.42 -1.55
N PRO A 294 1.16 29.37 -0.20
CA PRO A 294 2.00 28.48 0.59
C PRO A 294 1.91 27.06 0.05
N SER A 295 3.06 26.40 -0.10
CA SER A 295 3.21 25.07 -0.72
C SER A 295 2.06 24.14 -0.36
N GLN A 296 1.40 23.56 -1.37
CA GLN A 296 0.39 22.54 -1.18
C GLN A 296 0.99 21.39 -0.34
N ALA A 297 0.31 21.05 0.75
CA ALA A 297 0.75 19.99 1.67
C ALA A 297 0.66 18.59 1.04
N ASP A 298 -0.09 18.45 -0.04
CA ASP A 298 -0.28 17.18 -0.74
C ASP A 298 -0.32 17.46 -2.26
N PRO A 299 0.59 16.90 -3.08
CA PRO A 299 0.54 17.09 -4.52
C PRO A 299 -0.63 16.34 -5.19
N GLY A 300 -1.40 15.54 -4.45
CA GLY A 300 -2.48 14.69 -4.96
C GLY A 300 -1.98 13.39 -5.56
N ALA A 301 -2.90 12.45 -5.79
CA ALA A 301 -2.58 11.16 -6.41
C ALA A 301 -2.09 11.34 -7.85
N SER A 302 -1.01 10.64 -8.22
CA SER A 302 -0.49 10.61 -9.59
C SER A 302 -0.99 9.37 -10.33
N LEU A 303 -1.68 9.55 -11.45
CA LEU A 303 -2.04 8.46 -12.35
C LEU A 303 -0.89 8.20 -13.34
N VAL A 304 -0.45 6.94 -13.39
CA VAL A 304 0.79 6.55 -14.10
C VAL A 304 0.53 5.59 -15.27
N ALA A 305 -0.72 5.23 -15.54
CA ALA A 305 -1.08 4.41 -16.69
C ALA A 305 -0.77 5.15 -18.01
N PRO A 306 -0.39 4.44 -19.09
CA PRO A 306 0.02 5.07 -20.36
C PRO A 306 -0.99 6.10 -20.91
N ALA A 307 -2.29 5.81 -20.84
CA ALA A 307 -3.31 6.73 -21.33
C ALA A 307 -3.34 8.08 -20.58
N TRP A 308 -3.09 8.08 -19.28
CA TRP A 308 -2.99 9.31 -18.49
C TRP A 308 -1.71 10.07 -18.78
N ARG A 309 -0.61 9.36 -19.01
CA ARG A 309 0.65 9.96 -19.47
C ARG A 309 0.44 10.68 -20.80
N ASP A 310 -0.20 10.04 -21.78
CA ASP A 310 -0.45 10.64 -23.10
C ASP A 310 -1.28 11.93 -22.99
N LEU A 311 -2.30 11.94 -22.12
CA LEU A 311 -3.07 13.15 -21.83
C LEU A 311 -2.21 14.26 -21.19
N LEU A 312 -1.33 13.93 -20.26
CA LEU A 312 -0.41 14.88 -19.63
C LEU A 312 0.65 15.43 -20.61
N GLU A 313 1.14 14.61 -21.54
CA GLU A 313 2.10 15.04 -22.57
C GLU A 313 1.47 16.04 -23.56
N ALA A 314 0.15 15.94 -23.78
CA ALA A 314 -0.61 16.88 -24.61
C ALA A 314 -1.13 18.11 -23.84
N ALA A 315 -1.11 18.09 -22.51
CA ALA A 315 -1.66 19.16 -21.67
C ALA A 315 -0.76 20.41 -21.66
N PRO A 316 -1.31 21.59 -21.35
CA PRO A 316 -0.51 22.79 -21.10
C PRO A 316 0.52 22.58 -19.98
N SER A 317 1.75 23.06 -20.23
CA SER A 317 2.85 22.99 -19.26
C SER A 317 2.56 23.91 -18.07
N THR A 318 2.27 23.30 -16.94
CA THR A 318 2.00 23.93 -15.64
C THR A 318 2.81 23.24 -14.54
N ALA A 319 2.90 23.83 -13.34
CA ALA A 319 3.68 23.19 -12.27
C ALA A 319 3.10 21.82 -11.92
N ALA A 320 1.78 21.71 -11.79
CA ALA A 320 1.08 20.46 -11.49
C ALA A 320 1.19 19.43 -12.64
N ALA A 321 0.91 19.83 -13.88
CA ALA A 321 0.93 18.90 -15.01
C ALA A 321 2.33 18.32 -15.23
N GLU A 322 3.38 19.15 -15.17
CA GLU A 322 4.77 18.70 -15.32
C GLU A 322 5.24 17.84 -14.15
N TYR A 323 4.75 18.11 -12.93
CA TYR A 323 5.02 17.26 -11.77
C TYR A 323 4.48 15.84 -11.99
N HIS A 324 3.18 15.73 -12.27
CA HIS A 324 2.53 14.43 -12.48
C HIS A 324 3.04 13.72 -13.72
N LEU A 325 3.34 14.45 -14.80
CA LEU A 325 3.98 13.90 -16.00
C LEU A 325 5.33 13.28 -15.67
N GLY A 326 6.15 13.97 -14.87
CA GLY A 326 7.43 13.42 -14.43
C GLY A 326 7.27 12.13 -13.61
N VAL A 327 6.25 12.04 -12.74
CA VAL A 327 5.95 10.81 -11.99
C VAL A 327 5.55 9.67 -12.94
N ALA A 328 4.68 9.93 -13.92
CA ALA A 328 4.27 8.93 -14.90
C ALA A 328 5.43 8.47 -15.80
N GLN A 329 6.29 9.39 -16.23
CA GLN A 329 7.51 9.08 -17.00
C GLN A 329 8.50 8.24 -16.19
N TRP A 330 8.72 8.58 -14.91
CA TRP A 330 9.59 7.81 -14.03
C TRP A 330 9.07 6.38 -13.84
N HIS A 331 7.77 6.22 -13.60
CA HIS A 331 7.12 4.93 -13.50
C HIS A 331 7.28 4.08 -14.77
N ALA A 332 7.18 4.70 -15.95
CA ALA A 332 7.41 4.06 -17.24
C ALA A 332 8.90 3.78 -17.54
N GLY A 333 9.83 4.13 -16.64
CA GLY A 333 11.27 3.95 -16.81
C GLY A 333 11.97 5.05 -17.62
N ASP A 334 11.26 6.09 -18.05
CA ASP A 334 11.77 7.21 -18.84
C ASP A 334 12.38 8.30 -17.93
N ARG A 335 13.47 7.92 -17.24
CA ARG A 335 14.07 8.72 -16.16
C ARG A 335 14.53 10.10 -16.62
N ALA A 336 15.12 10.19 -17.82
CA ALA A 336 15.63 11.44 -18.34
C ALA A 336 14.50 12.43 -18.67
N GLN A 337 13.37 11.95 -19.20
CA GLN A 337 12.19 12.81 -19.39
C GLN A 337 11.59 13.22 -18.05
N ALA A 338 11.51 12.30 -17.09
CA ALA A 338 10.98 12.59 -15.76
C ALA A 338 11.72 13.75 -15.07
N GLU A 339 13.05 13.70 -15.06
CA GLU A 339 13.90 14.78 -14.53
C GLU A 339 13.64 16.12 -15.25
N ARG A 340 13.57 16.12 -16.59
CA ARG A 340 13.26 17.32 -17.37
C ARG A 340 11.88 17.90 -17.06
N SER A 341 10.89 17.05 -16.81
CA SER A 341 9.53 17.46 -16.43
C SER A 341 9.52 18.08 -15.04
N TRP A 342 10.19 17.49 -14.05
CA TRP A 342 10.31 18.11 -12.73
C TRP A 342 11.09 19.42 -12.74
N GLU A 343 12.12 19.55 -13.58
CA GLU A 343 12.79 20.83 -13.79
C GLU A 343 11.89 21.88 -14.45
N ARG A 344 10.99 21.49 -15.37
CA ARG A 344 9.95 22.38 -15.92
C ARG A 344 8.96 22.79 -14.85
N SER A 345 8.48 21.83 -14.05
CA SER A 345 7.61 22.09 -12.90
C SER A 345 8.21 23.14 -11.96
N LEU A 346 9.48 23.00 -11.58
CA LEU A 346 10.18 23.97 -10.73
C LEU A 346 10.34 25.37 -11.36
N ARG A 347 10.41 25.48 -12.69
CA ARG A 347 10.43 26.78 -13.37
C ARG A 347 9.06 27.46 -13.34
N CYS A 348 7.98 26.70 -13.30
CA CYS A 348 6.62 27.22 -13.15
C CYS A 348 6.35 27.62 -11.70
N ALA A 349 6.62 26.72 -10.74
CA ALA A 349 6.52 26.99 -9.31
C ALA A 349 7.50 26.10 -8.53
N GLU A 350 8.28 26.70 -7.64
CA GLU A 350 9.17 25.95 -6.74
C GLU A 350 8.34 25.25 -5.66
N THR A 351 8.28 23.91 -5.73
CA THR A 351 7.52 23.09 -4.77
C THR A 351 8.41 22.04 -4.11
N PRO A 352 8.11 21.64 -2.86
CA PRO A 352 8.85 20.59 -2.20
C PRO A 352 8.75 19.24 -2.92
N TRP A 353 7.66 19.02 -3.66
CA TRP A 353 7.38 17.75 -4.33
C TRP A 353 8.25 17.50 -5.55
N ALA A 354 8.40 18.49 -6.43
CA ALA A 354 9.31 18.38 -7.56
C ALA A 354 10.78 18.30 -7.09
N LEU A 355 11.15 19.04 -6.04
CA LEU A 355 12.47 18.93 -5.41
C LEU A 355 12.72 17.52 -4.84
N ARG A 356 11.74 16.94 -4.14
CA ARG A 356 11.81 15.56 -3.63
C ARG A 356 12.03 14.57 -4.76
N CYS A 357 11.25 14.66 -5.84
CA CYS A 357 11.41 13.76 -7.00
C CYS A 357 12.80 13.87 -7.63
N LEU A 358 13.32 15.08 -7.79
CA LEU A 358 14.67 15.34 -8.27
C LEU A 358 15.76 14.85 -7.28
N ALA A 359 15.51 14.87 -5.98
CA ALA A 359 16.42 14.28 -5.00
C ALA A 359 16.46 12.75 -5.06
N VAL A 360 15.32 12.11 -5.35
CA VAL A 360 15.24 10.67 -5.61
C VAL A 360 16.05 10.33 -6.88
N ALA A 361 15.91 11.13 -7.94
CA ALA A 361 16.69 10.96 -9.17
C ALA A 361 18.20 11.11 -8.95
N ASP A 362 18.61 12.08 -8.11
CA ASP A 362 20.01 12.28 -7.74
C ASP A 362 20.59 11.10 -6.98
N THR A 363 19.86 10.60 -5.99
CA THR A 363 20.25 9.43 -5.21
C THR A 363 20.43 8.22 -6.14
N ALA A 364 19.46 7.96 -7.02
CA ALA A 364 19.52 6.87 -7.99
C ALA A 364 20.69 7.00 -8.97
N SER A 365 21.12 8.24 -9.25
CA SER A 365 22.25 8.56 -10.13
C SER A 365 23.58 8.71 -9.39
N GLY A 366 23.66 8.41 -8.10
CA GLY A 366 24.90 8.46 -7.31
C GLY A 366 25.36 9.86 -6.90
N HIS A 367 24.44 10.82 -6.73
CA HIS A 367 24.71 12.20 -6.31
C HIS A 367 24.09 12.54 -4.95
N PRO A 368 24.48 11.87 -3.84
CA PRO A 368 23.82 12.00 -2.55
C PRO A 368 23.88 13.42 -1.95
N ALA A 369 24.97 14.16 -2.17
CA ALA A 369 25.06 15.55 -1.71
C ALA A 369 24.01 16.47 -2.36
N ARG A 370 23.80 16.32 -3.69
CA ARG A 370 22.80 17.08 -4.43
C ARG A 370 21.38 16.69 -4.02
N ALA A 371 21.16 15.40 -3.76
CA ALA A 371 19.91 14.91 -3.19
C ALA A 371 19.62 15.53 -1.81
N ALA A 372 20.62 15.59 -0.93
CA ALA A 372 20.51 16.20 0.38
C ALA A 372 20.19 17.70 0.29
N ASP A 373 20.82 18.45 -0.61
CA ASP A 373 20.51 19.87 -0.85
C ASP A 373 19.06 20.08 -1.29
N ARG A 374 18.56 19.25 -2.22
CA ARG A 374 17.19 19.31 -2.71
C ARG A 374 16.16 18.97 -1.64
N LEU A 375 16.42 17.93 -0.83
CA LEU A 375 15.55 17.54 0.28
C LEU A 375 15.55 18.58 1.41
N LEU A 376 16.72 19.17 1.71
CA LEU A 376 16.82 20.28 2.67
C LEU A 376 16.00 21.48 2.20
N ARG A 377 16.09 21.87 0.92
CA ARG A 377 15.26 22.93 0.36
C ARG A 377 13.77 22.59 0.40
N ALA A 378 13.42 21.35 0.08
CA ALA A 378 12.03 20.88 0.12
C ALA A 378 11.43 20.99 1.53
N VAL A 379 12.11 20.51 2.57
CA VAL A 379 11.60 20.61 3.94
C VAL A 379 11.53 22.07 4.42
N GLN A 380 12.48 22.92 4.03
CA GLN A 380 12.43 24.35 4.35
C GLN A 380 11.23 25.05 3.72
N LEU A 381 10.90 24.74 2.46
CA LEU A 381 9.70 25.27 1.79
C LEU A 381 8.42 24.83 2.50
N LEU A 382 8.34 23.55 2.89
CA LEU A 382 7.19 23.03 3.58
C LEU A 382 6.99 23.66 4.98
N LEU A 383 8.07 23.78 5.76
CA LEU A 383 8.02 24.39 7.09
C LEU A 383 7.68 25.88 7.03
N ALA A 384 8.18 26.61 6.02
CA ALA A 384 7.83 28.01 5.81
C ALA A 384 6.34 28.20 5.48
N ALA A 385 5.76 27.28 4.69
CA ALA A 385 4.33 27.30 4.36
C ALA A 385 3.44 27.08 5.60
N GLY A 386 3.84 26.22 6.53
CA GLY A 386 3.11 25.95 7.77
C GLY A 386 3.20 27.03 8.85
N ALA A 387 4.11 28.01 8.70
CA ALA A 387 4.31 29.09 9.66
C ALA A 387 3.46 30.36 9.37
N VAL A 388 2.77 30.42 8.23
CA VAL A 388 1.92 31.55 7.85
C VAL A 388 0.54 31.37 8.53
N PRO A 389 0.10 32.28 9.42
CA PRO A 389 -1.23 32.20 10.00
C PRO A 389 -2.29 32.38 8.89
N PRO A 390 -3.45 31.70 8.97
CA PRO A 390 -4.53 31.89 8.01
C PRO A 390 -4.94 33.37 8.01
N ARG A 391 -5.10 33.96 6.81
CA ARG A 391 -5.65 35.32 6.66
C ARG A 391 -7.04 35.35 7.31
N GLU A 392 -7.24 36.21 8.29
CA GLU A 392 -8.59 36.57 8.74
C GLU A 392 -9.35 37.12 7.53
N ALA A 393 -10.56 36.59 7.29
CA ALA A 393 -11.44 37.12 6.25
C ALA A 393 -11.71 38.60 6.55
N ASP A 394 -11.53 39.48 5.56
CA ASP A 394 -11.88 40.89 5.69
C ASP A 394 -13.34 41.00 6.15
N PRO A 395 -13.66 41.84 7.14
CA PRO A 395 -15.02 42.00 7.60
C PRO A 395 -15.90 42.48 6.44
N VAL A 396 -16.94 41.70 6.15
CA VAL A 396 -18.00 42.07 5.22
C VAL A 396 -18.58 43.39 5.70
N LEU A 397 -18.38 44.47 4.93
CA LEU A 397 -19.10 45.72 5.14
C LEU A 397 -20.59 45.43 4.94
N GLU A 398 -21.34 45.40 6.05
CA GLU A 398 -22.80 45.30 6.04
C GLU A 398 -23.39 46.41 5.16
N ALA A 399 -24.14 46.02 4.13
CA ALA A 399 -24.92 46.95 3.33
C ALA A 399 -26.14 47.42 4.15
N ASP A 400 -26.40 48.74 4.12
CA ASP A 400 -27.52 49.38 4.79
C ASP A 400 -28.88 48.73 4.46
N PRO A 401 -29.80 48.59 5.44
CA PRO A 401 -31.12 48.01 5.20
C PRO A 401 -32.02 48.97 4.42
N VAL A 402 -32.53 48.50 3.28
CA VAL A 402 -33.57 49.18 2.49
C VAL A 402 -34.93 49.01 3.16
N LEU A 403 -35.58 50.13 3.49
CA LEU A 403 -36.96 50.22 3.95
C LEU A 403 -37.95 49.68 2.90
N GLU A 404 -38.73 48.67 3.27
CA GLU A 404 -39.96 48.32 2.56
C GLU A 404 -41.08 49.32 2.88
N ALA A 405 -41.67 49.92 1.85
CA ALA A 405 -42.97 50.59 1.94
C ALA A 405 -43.93 49.92 0.95
N ALA A 406 -44.96 49.30 1.52
CA ALA A 406 -46.10 48.75 0.81
C ALA A 406 -46.96 49.85 0.16
N GLY A 407 -47.53 49.55 -1.00
CA GLY A 407 -48.53 50.41 -1.64
C GLY A 407 -49.16 49.76 -2.87
N ALA A 408 -50.33 49.15 -2.67
CA ALA A 408 -51.16 48.53 -3.68
C ALA A 408 -51.74 49.53 -4.69
N GLY A 409 -52.10 49.05 -5.89
CA GLY A 409 -53.14 49.69 -6.70
C GLY A 409 -53.03 49.54 -8.21
N GLN A 410 -53.89 48.67 -8.78
CA GLN A 410 -54.69 48.83 -10.02
C GLN A 410 -53.99 49.42 -11.26
N GLY A 411 -53.82 48.65 -12.34
CA GLY A 411 -54.88 48.50 -13.35
C GLY A 411 -54.33 48.88 -14.75
N PRO A 412 -55.01 48.49 -15.85
CA PRO A 412 -54.32 47.96 -17.04
C PRO A 412 -54.41 48.86 -18.31
N GLY A 413 -53.52 48.64 -19.28
CA GLY A 413 -53.62 49.22 -20.64
C GLY A 413 -52.40 48.87 -21.51
N VAL A 414 -52.46 47.93 -22.45
CA VAL A 414 -52.91 48.03 -23.86
C VAL A 414 -51.85 48.61 -24.83
N GLY A 415 -51.59 47.84 -25.91
CA GLY A 415 -50.96 48.28 -27.18
C GLY A 415 -49.45 48.07 -27.22
N GLY A 416 -48.83 47.35 -28.16
CA GLY A 416 -49.17 47.11 -29.56
C GLY A 416 -48.11 47.81 -30.42
N GLY A 417 -47.44 47.09 -31.32
CA GLY A 417 -46.61 47.73 -32.34
C GLY A 417 -45.35 46.97 -32.73
N ALA A 418 -45.37 46.45 -33.96
CA ALA A 418 -44.29 45.79 -34.66
C ALA A 418 -43.18 46.75 -35.12
N GLY A 419 -42.01 46.19 -35.43
CA GLY A 419 -41.25 46.66 -36.59
C GLY A 419 -39.73 46.78 -36.42
N GLN A 420 -39.02 45.96 -37.21
CA GLN A 420 -37.69 46.20 -37.80
C GLN A 420 -36.52 46.08 -36.81
N GLY A 421 -35.51 45.23 -37.00
CA GLY A 421 -34.87 44.84 -38.25
C GLY A 421 -33.59 45.65 -38.41
N THR A 422 -32.55 45.32 -37.65
CA THR A 422 -31.17 45.77 -37.89
C THR A 422 -30.19 44.73 -37.35
N GLU A 423 -29.34 44.24 -38.25
CA GLU A 423 -28.17 43.41 -37.99
C GLU A 423 -27.29 44.03 -36.90
N ALA A 424 -26.93 43.23 -35.90
CA ALA A 424 -25.90 43.55 -34.92
C ALA A 424 -24.83 42.46 -34.98
N ALA A 425 -23.62 42.86 -35.35
CA ALA A 425 -22.41 42.09 -35.17
C ALA A 425 -22.27 41.74 -33.68
N GLY A 426 -22.36 40.44 -33.36
CA GLY A 426 -22.21 39.92 -32.02
C GLY A 426 -20.74 39.96 -31.58
N ALA A 427 -20.43 40.84 -30.64
CA ALA A 427 -19.26 40.74 -29.79
C ALA A 427 -19.32 39.44 -28.94
N PRO A 428 -18.18 38.82 -28.59
CA PRO A 428 -18.20 37.63 -27.76
C PRO A 428 -18.72 37.98 -26.36
N THR A 429 -19.82 37.33 -25.99
CA THR A 429 -20.36 37.28 -24.63
C THR A 429 -19.30 36.73 -23.69
N ALA A 430 -18.78 37.60 -22.82
CA ALA A 430 -18.01 37.19 -21.66
C ALA A 430 -18.91 36.35 -20.74
N VAL A 431 -18.65 35.04 -20.71
CA VAL A 431 -19.21 34.16 -19.68
C VAL A 431 -18.52 34.55 -18.38
N SER A 432 -19.28 35.13 -17.46
CA SER A 432 -18.84 35.39 -16.10
C SER A 432 -18.53 34.04 -15.44
N LEU A 433 -17.26 33.66 -15.38
CA LEU A 433 -16.79 32.60 -14.50
C LEU A 433 -17.12 33.04 -13.07
N ALA A 434 -17.87 32.20 -12.36
CA ALA A 434 -18.09 32.38 -10.94
C ALA A 434 -16.73 32.57 -10.24
N ALA A 435 -16.68 33.47 -9.25
CA ALA A 435 -15.49 33.67 -8.44
C ALA A 435 -15.03 32.32 -7.84
N PRO A 436 -13.73 32.01 -7.86
CA PRO A 436 -13.23 30.76 -7.29
C PRO A 436 -13.56 30.70 -5.79
N PRO A 437 -13.82 29.50 -5.24
CA PRO A 437 -13.90 29.35 -3.79
C PRO A 437 -12.60 29.83 -3.16
N ALA A 438 -12.72 30.48 -2.00
CA ALA A 438 -11.58 30.97 -1.23
C ALA A 438 -10.55 29.84 -1.02
N ALA A 439 -9.27 30.15 -1.21
CA ALA A 439 -8.15 29.22 -1.09
C ALA A 439 -8.30 28.36 0.18
N ALA A 440 -8.50 27.05 -0.01
CA ALA A 440 -8.60 26.12 1.10
C ALA A 440 -7.29 26.18 1.90
N THR A 441 -7.37 26.55 3.17
CA THR A 441 -6.26 26.41 4.10
C THR A 441 -5.83 24.94 4.10
N ALA A 442 -4.53 24.67 3.92
CA ALA A 442 -4.01 23.30 3.85
C ALA A 442 -4.53 22.45 5.02
N ASP A 443 -5.01 21.24 4.71
CA ASP A 443 -5.44 20.27 5.73
C ASP A 443 -4.30 20.06 6.75
N PRO A 444 -4.53 20.38 8.04
CA PRO A 444 -3.52 20.22 9.09
C PRO A 444 -2.96 18.80 9.18
N VAL A 445 -3.78 17.78 8.87
CA VAL A 445 -3.39 16.36 8.90
C VAL A 445 -2.47 16.05 7.73
N ALA A 446 -2.85 16.43 6.51
CA ALA A 446 -2.00 16.29 5.32
C ALA A 446 -0.64 17.01 5.50
N LEU A 447 -0.65 18.21 6.09
CA LEU A 447 0.58 18.96 6.36
C LEU A 447 1.47 18.26 7.40
N GLU A 448 0.91 17.70 8.46
CA GLU A 448 1.70 16.92 9.43
C GLU A 448 2.27 15.64 8.81
N ALA A 449 1.51 14.98 7.94
CA ALA A 449 1.97 13.80 7.20
C ALA A 449 3.12 14.13 6.24
N ALA A 450 2.98 15.21 5.47
CA ALA A 450 4.00 15.76 4.59
C ALA A 450 5.29 16.12 5.35
N GLU A 451 5.15 16.80 6.48
CA GLU A 451 6.26 17.23 7.32
C GLU A 451 7.02 16.02 7.89
N ALA A 452 6.30 14.99 8.35
CA ALA A 452 6.91 13.75 8.79
C ALA A 452 7.61 13.00 7.63
N ALA A 453 6.99 12.91 6.45
CA ALA A 453 7.57 12.20 5.32
C ALA A 453 8.86 12.88 4.81
N LEU A 454 8.79 14.19 4.51
CA LEU A 454 9.92 14.97 4.01
C LEU A 454 11.00 15.17 5.07
N GLY A 455 10.63 15.41 6.33
CA GLY A 455 11.58 15.52 7.44
C GLY A 455 12.41 14.24 7.59
N ARG A 456 11.76 13.07 7.53
CA ARG A 456 12.45 11.78 7.57
C ARG A 456 13.42 11.62 6.40
N GLU A 457 12.97 11.84 5.17
CA GLU A 457 13.82 11.69 3.98
C GLU A 457 15.01 12.67 3.98
N ALA A 458 14.78 13.93 4.36
CA ALA A 458 15.82 14.95 4.45
C ALA A 458 16.88 14.60 5.50
N ILE A 459 16.48 14.20 6.71
CA ILE A 459 17.42 13.81 7.78
C ILE A 459 18.28 12.63 7.31
N VAL A 460 17.68 11.60 6.72
CA VAL A 460 18.42 10.43 6.21
C VAL A 460 19.42 10.83 5.12
N ALA A 461 19.01 11.66 4.16
CA ALA A 461 19.89 12.11 3.09
C ALA A 461 21.04 13.00 3.60
N LEU A 462 20.77 13.87 4.58
CA LEU A 462 21.78 14.73 5.20
C LEU A 462 22.80 13.93 6.00
N LEU A 463 22.37 12.90 6.76
CA LEU A 463 23.29 11.99 7.44
C LEU A 463 24.15 11.20 6.45
N ALA A 464 23.57 10.73 5.34
CA ALA A 464 24.33 10.06 4.28
C ALA A 464 25.34 10.97 3.55
N ALA A 465 25.19 12.29 3.67
CA ALA A 465 26.09 13.30 3.14
C ALA A 465 27.03 13.90 4.22
N ASP A 466 27.15 13.27 5.38
CA ASP A 466 27.97 13.73 6.53
C ASP A 466 27.60 15.13 7.08
N ARG A 467 26.33 15.53 6.93
CA ARG A 467 25.81 16.84 7.37
C ARG A 467 24.94 16.71 8.62
N ALA A 468 25.54 16.20 9.70
CA ALA A 468 24.84 15.91 10.94
C ALA A 468 24.18 17.14 11.60
N ASP A 469 24.80 18.32 11.49
CA ASP A 469 24.25 19.57 12.07
C ASP A 469 23.03 20.07 11.30
N ASP A 470 23.02 19.94 9.97
CA ASP A 470 21.84 20.27 9.17
C ASP A 470 20.70 19.27 9.43
N ALA A 471 21.04 17.99 9.55
CA ALA A 471 20.07 16.94 9.94
C ALA A 471 19.46 17.26 11.32
N ARG A 472 20.29 17.74 12.26
CA ARG A 472 19.84 18.20 13.57
C ARG A 472 18.92 19.41 13.48
N ALA A 473 19.27 20.40 12.66
CA ALA A 473 18.47 21.60 12.47
C ALA A 473 17.09 21.27 11.87
N VAL A 474 17.03 20.37 10.88
CA VAL A 474 15.77 19.87 10.34
C VAL A 474 14.97 19.19 11.44
N LEU A 475 15.56 18.24 12.16
CA LEU A 475 14.88 17.52 13.23
C LEU A 475 14.31 18.47 14.29
N ASP A 476 15.06 19.47 14.73
CA ASP A 476 14.63 20.42 15.76
C ASP A 476 13.53 21.38 15.28
N ALA A 477 13.45 21.65 13.98
CA ALA A 477 12.42 22.48 13.37
C ALA A 477 11.07 21.76 13.18
N LEU A 478 11.05 20.42 13.23
CA LEU A 478 9.81 19.65 13.12
C LEU A 478 8.90 19.85 14.34
N ARG A 479 7.59 19.72 14.14
CA ARG A 479 6.56 19.79 15.19
C ARG A 479 6.86 18.83 16.34
N PRO A 480 6.57 19.22 17.60
CA PRO A 480 6.75 18.35 18.76
C PRO A 480 6.09 16.97 18.62
N THR A 481 4.88 16.91 18.03
CA THR A 481 4.12 15.65 17.82
C THR A 481 4.84 14.70 16.86
N ILE A 482 5.57 15.22 15.87
CA ILE A 482 6.37 14.43 14.93
C ILE A 482 7.65 13.95 15.62
N ARG A 483 8.36 14.86 16.32
CA ARG A 483 9.61 14.54 17.02
C ARG A 483 9.45 13.48 18.12
N SER A 484 8.26 13.37 18.71
CA SER A 484 7.96 12.34 19.72
C SER A 484 7.70 10.95 19.12
N ARG A 485 7.42 10.83 17.83
CA ARG A 485 7.20 9.52 17.18
C ARG A 485 8.49 8.70 17.20
N GLY A 486 8.41 7.38 17.39
CA GLY A 486 9.61 6.56 17.56
C GLY A 486 10.57 6.58 16.37
N ARG A 487 10.08 6.73 15.13
CA ARG A 487 10.96 6.92 13.96
C ARG A 487 11.88 8.14 14.10
N PHE A 488 11.36 9.24 14.65
CA PHE A 488 12.15 10.46 14.87
C PHE A 488 13.02 10.39 16.12
N ARG A 489 12.66 9.55 17.11
CA ARG A 489 13.56 9.20 18.21
C ARG A 489 14.74 8.35 17.73
N LEU A 490 14.51 7.39 16.83
CA LEU A 490 15.59 6.66 16.16
C LEU A 490 16.50 7.61 15.35
N LEU A 491 15.93 8.49 14.52
CA LEU A 491 16.70 9.49 13.78
C LEU A 491 17.48 10.42 14.72
N ARG A 492 16.90 10.81 15.87
CA ARG A 492 17.61 11.59 16.90
C ARG A 492 18.84 10.86 17.41
N ALA A 493 18.75 9.56 17.69
CA ALA A 493 19.89 8.76 18.12
C ALA A 493 20.96 8.68 17.02
N GLN A 494 20.56 8.52 15.75
CA GLN A 494 21.48 8.51 14.61
C GLN A 494 22.18 9.86 14.41
N VAL A 495 21.45 10.97 14.54
CA VAL A 495 22.01 12.33 14.49
C VAL A 495 23.03 12.55 15.61
N LEU A 496 22.68 12.21 16.86
CA LEU A 496 23.59 12.33 18.01
C LEU A 496 24.86 11.49 17.82
N LEU A 497 24.73 10.27 17.31
CA LEU A 497 25.86 9.41 17.01
C LEU A 497 26.76 10.03 15.92
N ALA A 498 26.18 10.58 14.86
CA ALA A 498 26.91 11.26 13.78
C ALA A 498 27.62 12.54 14.27
N GLN A 499 27.06 13.24 15.26
CA GLN A 499 27.71 14.36 15.95
C GLN A 499 28.80 13.91 16.96
N GLY A 500 28.98 12.60 17.16
CA GLY A 500 29.98 12.02 18.05
C GLY A 500 29.53 11.83 19.50
N ASP A 501 28.26 12.09 19.82
CA ASP A 501 27.70 11.94 21.17
C ASP A 501 27.01 10.57 21.34
N ALA A 502 27.83 9.51 21.36
CA ALA A 502 27.36 8.15 21.58
C ALA A 502 26.65 7.96 22.96
N PRO A 503 27.08 8.59 24.07
CA PRO A 503 26.35 8.53 25.33
C PRO A 503 24.92 9.08 25.23
N ALA A 504 24.72 10.23 24.58
CA ALA A 504 23.37 10.76 24.40
C ALA A 504 22.53 9.91 23.44
N ALA A 505 23.13 9.38 22.36
CA ALA A 505 22.46 8.46 21.46
C ALA A 505 21.98 7.19 22.19
N ARG A 506 22.80 6.65 23.11
CA ARG A 506 22.46 5.51 23.97
C ARG A 506 21.29 5.82 24.90
N ALA A 507 21.29 7.01 25.52
CA ALA A 507 20.21 7.42 26.42
C ALA A 507 18.83 7.40 25.73
N VAL A 508 18.74 7.76 24.45
CA VAL A 508 17.49 7.67 23.68
C VAL A 508 16.97 6.23 23.60
N PHE A 509 17.86 5.26 23.37
CA PHE A 509 17.47 3.84 23.36
C PHE A 509 17.08 3.36 24.75
N ASP A 510 17.79 3.78 25.80
CA ASP A 510 17.52 3.39 27.19
C ASP A 510 16.15 3.89 27.67
N GLU A 511 15.76 5.13 27.32
CA GLU A 511 14.43 5.69 27.59
C GLU A 511 13.29 4.85 27.02
N GLY A 512 13.53 4.13 25.90
CA GLY A 512 12.52 3.29 25.26
C GLY A 512 11.63 4.05 24.28
N PHE A 513 11.46 3.50 23.07
CA PHE A 513 10.52 4.00 22.06
C PHE A 513 10.03 2.87 21.15
N GLU A 514 8.97 3.13 20.37
CA GLU A 514 8.44 2.19 19.38
C GLU A 514 8.35 2.86 18.00
N VAL A 515 8.89 2.20 16.99
CA VAL A 515 8.89 2.68 15.60
C VAL A 515 7.67 2.07 14.89
N CYS A 516 6.53 2.77 14.96
CA CYS A 516 5.27 2.26 14.42
C CYS A 516 5.26 2.05 12.89
N ASP A 517 6.22 2.64 12.17
CA ASP A 517 6.39 2.51 10.72
C ASP A 517 7.61 1.64 10.35
N LEU A 518 8.02 0.71 11.22
CA LEU A 518 9.08 -0.25 10.94
C LEU A 518 8.62 -1.21 9.82
N ARG A 519 9.46 -1.40 8.80
CA ARG A 519 9.18 -2.30 7.69
C ARG A 519 9.80 -3.66 7.93
N GLU A 520 9.17 -4.70 7.42
CA GLU A 520 9.74 -6.05 7.46
C GLU A 520 11.14 -6.04 6.83
N GLY A 521 12.12 -6.60 7.54
CA GLY A 521 13.53 -6.59 7.14
C GLY A 521 14.30 -5.29 7.40
N ASP A 522 13.69 -4.25 8.01
CA ASP A 522 14.38 -3.04 8.44
C ASP A 522 15.24 -3.32 9.69
N GLU A 523 16.57 -3.28 9.53
CA GLU A 523 17.55 -3.52 10.60
C GLU A 523 18.08 -2.22 11.24
N ALA A 524 17.49 -1.06 10.92
CA ALA A 524 17.99 0.24 11.39
C ALA A 524 18.07 0.35 12.92
N LEU A 525 17.18 -0.31 13.67
CA LEU A 525 17.22 -0.36 15.14
C LEU A 525 18.46 -1.08 15.65
N SER A 526 18.73 -2.29 15.15
CA SER A 526 19.90 -3.08 15.53
C SER A 526 21.20 -2.45 15.07
N ASP A 527 21.23 -1.95 13.83
CA ASP A 527 22.42 -1.32 13.24
C ASP A 527 22.81 -0.07 14.02
N THR A 528 21.83 0.77 14.36
CA THR A 528 22.08 1.98 15.16
C THR A 528 22.54 1.63 16.57
N TRP A 529 21.89 0.66 17.24
CA TRP A 529 22.32 0.23 18.58
C TRP A 529 23.76 -0.27 18.57
N TYR A 530 24.12 -1.13 17.62
CA TYR A 530 25.45 -1.68 17.55
C TYR A 530 26.50 -0.61 17.21
N ALA A 531 26.18 0.32 16.30
CA ALA A 531 27.06 1.46 16.03
C ALA A 531 27.29 2.34 17.27
N ILE A 532 26.27 2.56 18.11
CA ILE A 532 26.39 3.29 19.38
C ILE A 532 27.33 2.57 20.35
N VAL A 533 27.11 1.28 20.62
CA VAL A 533 27.89 0.56 21.63
C VAL A 533 29.33 0.32 21.17
N GLU A 534 29.53 0.08 19.88
CA GLU A 534 30.85 0.03 19.26
C GLU A 534 31.59 1.37 19.48
N ARG A 535 30.94 2.52 19.24
CA ARG A 535 31.53 3.85 19.49
C ARG A 535 31.84 4.10 20.97
N LEU A 536 31.00 3.63 21.89
CA LEU A 536 31.24 3.74 23.34
C LEU A 536 32.47 2.94 23.79
N VAL A 537 32.72 1.77 23.20
CA VAL A 537 33.87 0.92 23.53
C VAL A 537 35.16 1.42 22.88
N ALA A 538 35.10 1.94 21.64
CA ALA A 538 36.27 2.45 20.92
C ALA A 538 36.80 3.77 21.47
N GLY A 539 35.92 4.63 21.99
CA GLY A 539 36.23 6.05 22.15
C GLY A 539 36.34 6.78 20.79
N ALA A 540 36.99 7.96 20.79
CA ALA A 540 37.03 8.85 19.63
C ALA A 540 38.02 8.44 18.51
N VAL A 541 38.93 7.48 18.73
CA VAL A 541 40.11 7.25 17.88
C VAL A 541 40.22 5.80 17.39
N GLU A 542 40.51 5.67 16.09
CA GLU A 542 40.83 4.47 15.28
C GLU A 542 39.69 3.43 15.05
N PRO A 543 39.68 2.73 13.90
CA PRO A 543 38.65 1.74 13.59
C PRO A 543 38.74 0.53 14.52
N LEU A 544 37.60 0.10 15.04
CA LEU A 544 37.50 -1.12 15.85
C LEU A 544 37.93 -2.36 15.05
N THR A 545 38.77 -3.18 15.65
CA THR A 545 38.99 -4.55 15.18
C THR A 545 37.71 -5.36 15.28
N GLU A 546 37.57 -6.41 14.46
CA GLU A 546 36.41 -7.31 14.50
C GLU A 546 36.20 -7.92 15.89
N GLU A 547 37.30 -8.26 16.57
CA GLU A 547 37.30 -8.76 17.95
C GLU A 547 36.73 -7.74 18.95
N ALA A 548 37.06 -6.46 18.78
CA ALA A 548 36.53 -5.39 19.63
C ALA A 548 35.04 -5.14 19.37
N ARG A 549 34.57 -5.26 18.11
CA ARG A 549 33.14 -5.23 17.78
C ARG A 549 32.40 -6.40 18.42
N ALA A 550 32.92 -7.62 18.27
CA ALA A 550 32.32 -8.82 18.86
C ALA A 550 32.22 -8.71 20.39
N ARG A 551 33.26 -8.19 21.05
CA ARG A 551 33.23 -7.91 22.49
C ARG A 551 32.16 -6.87 22.85
N ALA A 552 32.10 -5.74 22.14
CA ALA A 552 31.12 -4.69 22.40
C ALA A 552 29.67 -5.21 22.27
N ARG A 553 29.39 -6.04 21.26
CA ARG A 553 28.08 -6.66 21.05
C ARG A 553 27.71 -7.66 22.13
N THR A 554 28.70 -8.35 22.69
CA THR A 554 28.53 -9.31 23.80
C THR A 554 28.28 -8.60 25.12
N GLU A 555 29.04 -7.53 25.41
CA GLU A 555 28.91 -6.74 26.64
C GLU A 555 27.65 -5.86 26.64
N HIS A 556 27.18 -5.46 25.45
CA HIS A 556 25.99 -4.64 25.26
C HIS A 556 25.01 -5.26 24.26
N PRO A 557 24.32 -6.35 24.62
CA PRO A 557 23.37 -7.01 23.73
C PRO A 557 22.22 -6.08 23.36
N LEU A 558 21.65 -6.30 22.18
CA LEU A 558 20.48 -5.57 21.72
C LEU A 558 19.30 -5.81 22.69
N PRO A 559 18.64 -4.77 23.21
CA PRO A 559 17.45 -4.96 24.03
C PRO A 559 16.35 -5.66 23.24
N GLY A 560 15.71 -6.68 23.82
CA GLY A 560 14.72 -7.52 23.12
C GLY A 560 13.56 -6.75 22.48
N ARG A 561 13.19 -5.58 23.03
CA ARG A 561 12.16 -4.69 22.43
C ARG A 561 12.53 -4.16 21.04
N TYR A 562 13.82 -4.19 20.68
CA TYR A 562 14.38 -3.74 19.41
C TYR A 562 14.89 -4.89 18.53
N GLU A 563 14.73 -6.15 18.97
CA GLU A 563 15.18 -7.32 18.21
C GLU A 563 14.15 -7.71 17.15
N PHE A 564 14.28 -7.15 15.95
CA PHE A 564 13.43 -7.45 14.80
C PHE A 564 14.18 -8.20 13.69
N ARG A 565 15.43 -8.63 13.93
CA ARG A 565 16.22 -9.34 12.93
C ARG A 565 15.70 -10.75 12.77
N MET A 566 15.31 -11.09 11.55
CA MET A 566 14.70 -12.37 11.22
C MET A 566 15.71 -13.32 10.56
N ARG A 567 16.98 -13.22 10.95
CA ARG A 567 18.10 -13.95 10.37
C ARG A 567 19.09 -14.40 11.45
N PRO A 568 19.95 -15.38 11.15
CA PRO A 568 21.09 -15.68 12.01
C PRO A 568 21.94 -14.43 12.26
N THR A 569 22.31 -14.23 13.52
CA THR A 569 23.13 -13.10 13.99
C THR A 569 24.60 -13.28 13.69
#